data_AF-A0A353U234-F1
#
_entry.id   AF-A0A353U234-F1
#
_cell.length_a   1.000
_cell.length_b   1.000
_cell.length_c   1.000
_cell.angle_alpha   90.00
_cell.angle_beta   90.00
_cell.angle_gamma   90.00
#
_symmetry.space_group_name_H-M   'P 1'
#
loop_
_entity.id
_entity.type
_entity.pdbx_description
1 polymer ?
#
loop_
_entity_poly.entity_id
_entity_poly.type
_entity_poly.pdbx_seq_one_letter_code
_entity_poly.pdbx_strand_id
1 'polypeptide(L)'
;LVAMLGIGIAESSGLIGAIIRVIVIKSPKNIITFVVVFTGILSNVASDIGYVLLIPLAGIIFQAVGRHPVVGMAAAFAGVSGGFSANLILGTIDPLLAGLSEEAAHILDPSYRVNPTANYYFMVASTFLIAILGTWVTEKIIQPRFGAYKGEYYQESIEPLSAIEKKGLKR
;
A
#
# COMPACT_ATOMS: atom_id res chain seq x y z
N LEU A 1 -2.24 -3.40 -21.53
CA LEU A 1 -1.82 -2.10 -22.13
C LEU A 1 -2.79 -0.96 -21.81
N VAL A 2 -4.10 -1.08 -22.08
CA VAL A 2 -5.07 -0.01 -21.76
C VAL A 2 -5.12 0.34 -20.26
N ALA A 3 -5.06 -0.67 -19.38
CA ALA A 3 -5.01 -0.45 -17.93
C ALA A 3 -3.75 0.31 -17.46
N MET A 4 -2.59 0.06 -18.10
CA MET A 4 -1.33 0.74 -17.78
C MET A 4 -1.36 2.23 -18.12
N LEU A 5 -2.03 2.60 -19.22
CA LEU A 5 -2.23 4.01 -19.59
C LEU A 5 -3.04 4.76 -18.53
N GLY A 6 -4.11 4.15 -18.01
CA GLY A 6 -4.93 4.75 -16.96
C GLY A 6 -4.15 4.98 -15.66
N ILE A 7 -3.39 3.97 -15.23
CA ILE A 7 -2.56 4.07 -14.02
C ILE A 7 -1.46 5.13 -14.19
N GLY A 8 -0.78 5.16 -15.34
CA GLY A 8 0.28 6.15 -15.61
C GLY A 8 -0.22 7.60 -15.57
N ILE A 9 -1.45 7.88 -16.02
CA ILE A 9 -2.05 9.23 -15.92
C ILE A 9 -2.39 9.58 -14.47
N ALA A 10 -2.96 8.63 -13.71
CA ALA A 10 -3.28 8.82 -12.29
C ALA A 10 -2.02 9.05 -11.44
N GLU A 11 -0.93 8.36 -11.77
CA GLU A 11 0.38 8.55 -11.15
C GLU A 11 1.00 9.89 -11.54
N SER A 12 1.08 10.20 -12.84
CA SER A 12 1.70 11.44 -13.34
C SER A 12 0.99 12.71 -12.86
N SER A 13 -0.32 12.63 -12.58
CA SER A 13 -1.10 13.73 -12.01
C SER A 13 -0.93 13.89 -10.50
N GLY A 14 -0.24 12.97 -9.82
CA GLY A 14 -0.05 12.97 -8.37
C GLY A 14 -1.28 12.50 -7.58
N LEU A 15 -2.32 12.01 -8.25
CA LEU A 15 -3.58 11.60 -7.61
C LEU A 15 -3.36 10.47 -6.59
N ILE A 16 -2.61 9.44 -6.97
CA ILE A 16 -2.33 8.30 -6.10
C ILE A 16 -1.54 8.76 -4.85
N GLY A 17 -0.47 9.55 -5.05
CA GLY A 17 0.33 10.08 -3.95
C GLY A 17 -0.48 10.98 -3.02
N ALA A 18 -1.41 11.77 -3.54
CA ALA A 18 -2.34 12.57 -2.74
C ALA A 18 -3.29 11.69 -1.92
N ILE A 19 -3.91 10.67 -2.52
CA ILE A 19 -4.82 9.73 -1.83
C ILE A 19 -4.10 9.03 -0.68
N ILE A 20 -2.91 8.48 -0.93
CA ILE A 20 -2.08 7.82 0.08
C ILE A 20 -1.81 8.78 1.25
N ARG A 21 -1.34 10.00 0.96
CA ARG A 21 -1.09 11.02 1.98
C ARG A 21 -2.35 11.33 2.80
N VAL A 22 -3.50 11.52 2.16
CA VAL A 22 -4.78 11.79 2.86
C VAL A 22 -5.11 10.68 3.84
N ILE A 23 -5.03 9.42 3.38
CA ILE A 23 -5.43 8.25 4.17
C ILE A 23 -4.57 8.17 5.43
N VAL A 24 -3.24 8.28 5.31
CA VAL A 24 -2.36 8.15 6.47
C VAL A 24 -2.45 9.37 7.39
N ILE A 25 -2.52 10.60 6.87
CA ILE A 25 -2.60 11.82 7.69
C ILE A 25 -3.92 11.89 8.48
N LYS A 26 -5.04 11.44 7.90
CA LYS A 26 -6.34 11.43 8.57
C LYS A 26 -6.55 10.25 9.50
N SER A 27 -5.59 9.34 9.60
CA SER A 27 -5.75 8.12 10.38
C SER A 27 -5.71 8.38 11.89
N PRO A 28 -6.59 7.75 12.68
CA PRO A 28 -6.53 7.80 14.13
C PRO A 28 -5.22 7.17 14.64
N LYS A 29 -4.66 7.75 15.71
CA LYS A 29 -3.41 7.26 16.33
C LYS A 29 -3.46 5.77 16.70
N ASN A 30 -4.62 5.27 17.12
CA ASN A 30 -4.80 3.90 17.62
C ASN A 30 -4.74 2.84 16.52
N ILE A 31 -5.01 3.20 15.26
CA ILE A 31 -5.03 2.26 14.13
C ILE A 31 -3.99 2.63 13.06
N ILE A 32 -3.07 3.55 13.38
CA ILE A 32 -2.11 4.11 12.43
C ILE A 32 -1.25 3.02 11.77
N THR A 33 -0.84 2.01 12.53
CA THR A 33 -0.05 0.88 12.01
C THR A 33 -0.83 0.08 10.99
N PHE A 34 -2.09 -0.24 11.30
CA PHE A 34 -2.97 -0.93 10.36
C PHE A 34 -3.17 -0.13 9.10
N VAL A 35 -3.44 1.17 9.22
CA VAL A 35 -3.66 2.00 8.03
C VAL A 35 -2.38 2.14 7.21
N VAL A 36 -1.20 2.25 7.83
CA VAL A 36 0.07 2.29 7.10
C VAL A 36 0.31 0.99 6.33
N VAL A 37 0.17 -0.17 6.98
CA VAL A 37 0.35 -1.47 6.31
C VAL A 37 -0.67 -1.64 5.19
N PHE A 38 -1.94 -1.37 5.47
CA PHE A 38 -3.03 -1.51 4.51
C PHE A 38 -2.86 -0.57 3.31
N THR A 39 -2.50 0.69 3.55
CA THR A 39 -2.20 1.66 2.48
C THR A 39 -0.98 1.21 1.68
N GLY A 40 -0.01 0.55 2.32
CA GLY A 40 1.13 -0.06 1.64
C GLY A 40 0.71 -1.16 0.68
N ILE A 41 -0.17 -2.06 1.11
CA ILE A 41 -0.71 -3.12 0.24
C ILE A 41 -1.43 -2.49 -0.97
N LEU A 42 -2.28 -1.48 -0.73
CA LEU A 42 -3.01 -0.79 -1.81
C LEU A 42 -2.11 0.02 -2.76
N SER A 43 -0.94 0.47 -2.29
CA SER A 43 -0.02 1.25 -3.12
C SER A 43 0.58 0.46 -4.28
N ASN A 44 0.49 -0.88 -4.24
CA ASN A 44 0.91 -1.76 -5.33
C ASN A 44 0.20 -1.45 -6.66
N VAL A 45 -1.03 -0.94 -6.63
CA VAL A 45 -1.74 -0.51 -7.86
C VAL A 45 -0.97 0.59 -8.60
N ALA A 46 -0.12 1.35 -7.89
CA ALA A 46 0.69 2.43 -8.41
C ALA A 46 2.18 2.07 -8.55
N SER A 47 2.49 0.78 -8.71
CA SER A 47 3.82 0.20 -8.97
C SER A 47 4.88 0.53 -7.93
N ASP A 48 5.37 1.77 -7.90
CA ASP A 48 6.60 2.19 -7.20
C ASP A 48 6.39 3.37 -6.24
N ILE A 49 5.25 4.08 -6.32
CA ILE A 49 4.96 5.21 -5.43
C ILE A 49 4.96 4.81 -3.94
N GLY A 50 4.56 3.57 -3.64
CA GLY A 50 4.56 3.03 -2.29
C GLY A 50 5.93 3.09 -1.62
N TYR A 51 6.99 2.74 -2.35
CA TYR A 51 8.34 2.74 -1.80
C TYR A 51 8.88 4.16 -1.59
N VAL A 52 8.61 5.06 -2.54
CA VAL A 52 9.17 6.42 -2.53
C VAL A 52 8.45 7.33 -1.53
N LEU A 53 7.12 7.26 -1.45
CA LEU A 53 6.34 8.19 -0.62
C LEU A 53 5.91 7.58 0.72
N LEU A 54 5.41 6.34 0.75
CA LEU A 54 4.76 5.83 1.95
C LEU A 54 5.75 5.49 3.06
N ILE A 55 6.91 4.93 2.72
CA ILE A 55 7.94 4.55 3.71
C ILE A 55 8.43 5.76 4.51
N PRO A 56 8.94 6.86 3.90
CA PRO A 56 9.36 8.04 4.67
C PRO A 56 8.19 8.70 5.39
N LEU A 57 7.02 8.80 4.75
CA LEU A 57 5.82 9.39 5.35
C LEU A 57 5.39 8.64 6.62
N ALA A 58 5.44 7.30 6.62
CA ALA A 58 5.13 6.49 7.79
C ALA A 58 6.11 6.74 8.94
N GLY A 59 7.39 6.96 8.64
CA GLY A 59 8.39 7.35 9.63
C GLY A 59 8.04 8.68 10.31
N ILE A 60 7.78 9.72 9.51
CA ILE A 60 7.42 11.07 9.98
C ILE A 60 6.14 11.02 10.81
N ILE A 61 5.12 10.29 10.35
CA ILE A 61 3.83 10.20 11.07
C ILE A 61 3.99 9.43 12.39
N PHE A 62 4.75 8.34 12.41
CA PHE A 62 5.02 7.61 13.65
C PHE A 62 5.75 8.50 14.66
N GLN A 63 6.74 9.27 14.20
CA GLN A 63 7.43 10.25 15.04
C GLN A 63 6.47 11.33 15.57
N ALA A 64 5.60 11.87 14.72
CA ALA A 64 4.61 12.89 15.09
C ALA A 64 3.57 12.41 16.12
N VAL A 65 3.28 11.10 16.16
CA VAL A 65 2.39 10.50 17.17
C VAL A 65 3.14 9.93 18.39
N GLY A 66 4.44 10.20 18.53
CA GLY A 66 5.25 9.78 19.68
C GLY A 66 5.72 8.32 19.63
N ARG A 67 5.74 7.71 18.44
CA ARG A 67 6.20 6.34 18.20
C ARG A 67 7.53 6.34 17.45
N HIS A 68 8.24 5.22 17.49
CA HIS A 68 9.55 5.11 16.87
C HIS A 68 9.44 5.15 15.33
N PRO A 69 10.12 6.07 14.62
CA PRO A 69 9.98 6.26 13.18
C PRO A 69 10.35 5.00 12.38
N VAL A 70 11.43 4.31 12.77
CA VAL A 70 11.84 3.04 12.14
C VAL A 70 10.74 1.97 12.19
N VAL A 71 9.90 1.96 13.24
CA VAL A 71 8.77 1.02 13.32
C VAL A 71 7.72 1.35 12.26
N GLY A 72 7.44 2.65 12.04
CA GLY A 72 6.56 3.11 10.97
C GLY A 72 7.09 2.77 9.58
N MET A 73 8.39 3.03 9.35
CA MET A 73 9.06 2.66 8.10
C MET A 73 9.02 1.15 7.84
N ALA A 74 9.27 0.34 8.87
CA ALA A 74 9.19 -1.12 8.78
C ALA A 74 7.77 -1.61 8.49
N ALA A 75 6.75 -0.99 9.11
CA ALA A 75 5.35 -1.29 8.85
C ALA A 75 4.96 -0.98 7.40
N ALA A 76 5.36 0.20 6.89
CA ALA A 76 5.12 0.58 5.51
C ALA A 76 5.84 -0.37 4.55
N PHE A 77 7.11 -0.66 4.78
CA PHE A 77 7.89 -1.58 3.94
C PHE A 77 7.27 -2.99 3.91
N ALA A 78 6.84 -3.52 5.05
CA ALA A 78 6.16 -4.80 5.13
C ALA A 78 4.83 -4.79 4.33
N GLY A 79 4.08 -3.69 4.38
CA GLY A 79 2.85 -3.53 3.59
C GLY A 79 3.10 -3.45 2.08
N VAL A 80 4.05 -2.64 1.65
CA VAL A 80 4.36 -2.45 0.21
C VAL A 80 5.00 -3.70 -0.39
N SER A 81 5.99 -4.30 0.27
CA SER A 81 6.71 -5.46 -0.24
C SER A 81 5.95 -6.77 -0.02
N GLY A 82 5.45 -7.00 1.19
CA GLY A 82 4.71 -8.22 1.52
C GLY A 82 3.29 -8.26 0.94
N GLY A 83 2.73 -7.10 0.60
CA GLY A 83 1.40 -6.94 0.01
C GLY A 83 1.33 -7.00 -1.51
N PHE A 84 2.46 -7.16 -2.22
CA PHE A 84 2.54 -6.98 -3.68
C PHE A 84 1.56 -7.84 -4.50
N SER A 85 1.17 -9.02 -4.01
CA SER A 85 0.20 -9.88 -4.71
C SER A 85 -1.23 -9.73 -4.22
N ALA A 86 -1.46 -9.03 -3.10
CA ALA A 86 -2.78 -8.88 -2.51
C ALA A 86 -3.36 -7.52 -2.88
N ASN A 87 -4.57 -7.48 -3.42
CA ASN A 87 -5.15 -6.24 -3.90
C ASN A 87 -6.67 -6.22 -3.79
N LEU A 88 -7.23 -5.02 -3.55
CA LEU A 88 -8.68 -4.79 -3.56
C LEU A 88 -9.21 -4.43 -4.95
N ILE A 89 -8.31 -3.98 -5.83
CA ILE A 89 -8.60 -3.57 -7.20
C ILE A 89 -7.76 -4.45 -8.11
N LEU A 90 -8.34 -4.90 -9.22
CA LEU A 90 -7.60 -5.65 -10.23
C LEU A 90 -6.42 -4.81 -10.72
N GLY A 91 -5.24 -5.36 -10.49
CA GLY A 91 -3.98 -4.77 -10.89
C GLY A 91 -3.56 -5.27 -12.27
N THR A 92 -2.40 -4.78 -12.69
CA THR A 92 -1.79 -5.17 -13.96
C THR A 92 -1.16 -6.56 -13.91
N ILE A 93 -0.89 -7.05 -12.70
CA ILE A 93 -0.38 -8.39 -12.42
C ILE A 93 -1.45 -9.44 -12.72
N ASP A 94 -2.74 -9.15 -12.51
CA ASP A 94 -3.80 -10.17 -12.63
C ASP A 94 -3.97 -10.68 -14.06
N PRO A 95 -4.08 -9.82 -15.10
CA PRO A 95 -4.12 -10.29 -16.48
C PRO A 95 -2.80 -10.93 -16.92
N LEU A 96 -1.66 -10.49 -16.38
CA LEU A 96 -0.35 -11.06 -16.70
C LEU A 96 -0.25 -12.50 -16.20
N LEU A 97 -0.55 -12.73 -14.92
CA LEU A 97 -0.52 -14.06 -14.32
C LEU A 97 -1.60 -14.97 -14.91
N ALA A 98 -2.79 -14.44 -15.21
CA ALA A 98 -3.83 -15.18 -15.88
C ALA A 98 -3.39 -15.63 -17.28
N GLY A 99 -2.80 -14.73 -18.08
CA GLY A 99 -2.31 -15.06 -19.42
C GLY A 99 -1.21 -16.13 -19.40
N LEU A 100 -0.24 -16.00 -18.49
CA LEU A 100 0.81 -17.02 -18.32
C LEU A 100 0.25 -18.37 -17.88
N SER A 101 -0.76 -18.36 -17.00
CA SER A 101 -1.43 -19.59 -16.53
C SER A 101 -2.25 -20.24 -17.64
N GLU A 102 -2.87 -19.44 -18.51
CA GLU A 102 -3.63 -19.91 -19.66
C GLU A 102 -2.73 -20.59 -20.69
N GLU A 103 -1.61 -19.96 -21.07
CA GLU A 103 -0.61 -20.56 -21.96
C GLU A 103 -0.05 -21.87 -21.40
N ALA A 104 0.16 -21.94 -20.09
CA ALA A 104 0.58 -23.18 -19.43
C ALA A 104 -0.53 -24.26 -19.46
N ALA A 105 -1.80 -23.88 -19.31
CA ALA A 105 -2.93 -24.79 -19.37
C ALA A 105 -3.16 -25.35 -20.78
N HIS A 106 -2.87 -24.57 -21.83
CA HIS A 106 -2.99 -24.99 -23.23
C HIS A 106 -2.04 -26.11 -23.65
N ILE A 107 -1.01 -26.40 -22.85
CA ILE A 107 -0.16 -27.59 -23.03
C ILE A 107 -1.00 -28.88 -22.91
N LEU A 108 -2.05 -28.87 -22.07
CA LEU A 108 -2.93 -30.02 -21.82
C LEU A 108 -4.32 -29.85 -22.45
N ASP A 109 -4.92 -28.66 -22.34
CA ASP A 109 -6.25 -28.36 -22.87
C ASP A 109 -6.24 -27.01 -23.61
N PRO A 110 -6.19 -27.01 -24.96
CA PRO A 110 -6.17 -25.80 -25.78
C PRO A 110 -7.43 -24.93 -25.67
N SER A 111 -8.52 -25.45 -25.09
CA SER A 111 -9.78 -24.71 -24.95
C SER A 111 -9.91 -23.98 -23.61
N TYR A 112 -8.99 -24.21 -22.68
CA TYR A 112 -9.04 -23.65 -21.34
C TYR A 112 -8.84 -22.13 -21.36
N ARG A 113 -9.65 -21.38 -20.60
CA ARG A 113 -9.54 -19.91 -20.48
C ARG A 113 -9.38 -19.51 -19.03
N VAL A 114 -8.36 -18.71 -18.72
CA VAL A 114 -8.14 -18.21 -17.36
C VAL A 114 -8.62 -16.77 -17.29
N ASN A 115 -9.70 -16.55 -16.55
CA ASN A 115 -10.22 -15.20 -16.34
C ASN A 115 -9.25 -14.42 -15.43
N PRO A 116 -8.86 -13.17 -15.77
CA PRO A 116 -8.10 -12.30 -14.86
C PRO A 116 -8.75 -12.09 -13.49
N THR A 117 -10.07 -12.27 -13.36
CA THR A 117 -10.78 -12.16 -12.08
C THR A 117 -10.77 -13.44 -11.24
N ALA A 118 -10.18 -14.53 -11.73
CA ALA A 118 -10.22 -15.85 -11.06
C ALA A 118 -9.68 -15.79 -9.63
N ASN A 119 -8.64 -14.98 -9.38
CA ASN A 119 -8.01 -14.84 -8.06
C ASN A 119 -8.59 -13.70 -7.22
N TYR A 120 -9.57 -12.94 -7.73
CA TYR A 120 -10.01 -11.69 -7.10
C TYR A 120 -10.48 -11.87 -5.64
N TYR A 121 -11.35 -12.85 -5.39
CA TYR A 121 -11.85 -13.11 -4.03
C TYR A 121 -10.73 -13.52 -3.06
N PHE A 122 -9.77 -14.31 -3.55
CA PHE A 122 -8.62 -14.74 -2.76
C PHE A 122 -7.71 -13.56 -2.41
N MET A 123 -7.44 -12.68 -3.38
CA MET A 123 -6.63 -11.49 -3.16
C MET A 123 -7.29 -10.52 -2.17
N VAL A 124 -8.59 -10.27 -2.30
CA VAL A 124 -9.34 -9.40 -1.38
C VAL A 124 -9.24 -9.92 0.05
N ALA A 125 -9.49 -11.22 0.26
CA ALA A 125 -9.36 -11.84 1.58
C ALA A 125 -7.91 -11.76 2.10
N SER A 126 -6.94 -12.00 1.22
CA SER A 126 -5.51 -11.94 1.55
C SER A 126 -5.05 -10.53 1.93
N THR A 127 -5.60 -9.47 1.32
CA THR A 127 -5.28 -8.08 1.68
C THR A 127 -5.59 -7.81 3.15
N PHE A 128 -6.77 -8.18 3.63
CA PHE A 128 -7.13 -7.99 5.03
C PHE A 128 -6.31 -8.88 5.95
N LEU A 129 -6.06 -10.14 5.55
CA LEU A 129 -5.23 -11.06 6.32
C LEU A 129 -3.81 -10.52 6.51
N ILE A 130 -3.15 -10.09 5.43
CA ILE A 130 -1.79 -9.53 5.46
C ILE A 130 -1.77 -8.21 6.23
N ALA A 131 -2.79 -7.35 6.07
CA ALA A 131 -2.88 -6.11 6.85
C ALA A 131 -2.95 -6.39 8.36
N ILE A 132 -3.77 -7.35 8.79
CA ILE A 132 -3.89 -7.75 10.19
C ILE A 132 -2.59 -8.38 10.69
N LEU A 133 -2.03 -9.33 9.95
CA LEU A 133 -0.78 -10.00 10.32
C LEU A 133 0.40 -9.04 10.38
N GLY A 134 0.54 -8.16 9.39
CA GLY A 134 1.57 -7.13 9.35
C GLY A 134 1.45 -6.17 10.54
N THR A 135 0.24 -5.72 10.84
CA THR A 135 -0.04 -4.92 12.04
C THR A 135 0.36 -5.66 13.31
N TRP A 136 -0.05 -6.93 13.43
CA TRP A 136 0.24 -7.74 14.61
C TRP A 136 1.74 -7.94 14.80
N VAL A 137 2.48 -8.28 13.75
CA VAL A 137 3.94 -8.42 13.79
C VAL A 137 4.58 -7.09 14.17
N THR A 138 4.16 -5.97 13.59
CA THR A 138 4.71 -4.66 13.92
C THR A 138 4.47 -4.28 15.38
N GLU A 139 3.23 -4.43 15.88
CA GLU A 139 2.85 -4.05 17.25
C GLU A 139 3.42 -5.00 18.32
N LYS A 140 3.42 -6.31 18.07
CA LYS A 140 3.80 -7.32 19.07
C LYS A 140 5.26 -7.73 19.02
N ILE A 141 5.92 -7.65 17.87
CA ILE A 141 7.28 -8.15 17.69
C ILE A 141 8.25 -7.00 17.45
N ILE A 142 7.93 -6.10 16.51
CA ILE A 142 8.87 -5.03 16.12
C ILE A 142 8.90 -3.92 17.16
N GLN A 143 7.76 -3.32 17.49
CA GLN A 143 7.71 -2.17 18.40
C GLN A 143 8.35 -2.43 19.77
N PRO A 144 8.12 -3.56 20.46
CA PRO A 144 8.72 -3.80 21.77
C PRO A 144 10.25 -3.86 21.73
N ARG A 145 10.85 -4.21 20.59
CA ARG A 145 12.31 -4.26 20.41
C ARG A 145 12.96 -2.88 20.31
N PHE A 146 12.21 -1.86 19.86
CA PHE A 146 12.73 -0.51 19.68
C PHE A 146 12.47 0.42 20.88
N GLY A 147 11.52 0.08 21.76
CA GLY A 147 11.22 0.88 22.96
C GLY A 147 10.71 2.30 22.65
N ALA A 148 10.78 3.18 23.65
CA ALA A 148 10.39 4.58 23.49
C ALA A 148 11.48 5.35 22.72
N TYR A 149 11.07 6.09 21.69
CA TYR A 149 11.98 6.91 20.90
C TYR A 149 12.52 8.09 21.74
N LYS A 150 13.85 8.18 21.85
CA LYS A 150 14.57 9.20 22.63
C LYS A 150 15.33 10.22 21.78
N GLY A 151 15.24 10.13 20.45
CA GLY A 151 15.90 11.06 19.54
C GLY A 151 15.18 12.41 19.47
N GLU A 152 15.83 13.40 18.86
CA GLU A 152 15.17 14.67 18.55
C GLU A 152 13.95 14.42 17.66
N TYR A 153 12.82 14.99 18.05
CA TYR A 153 11.63 15.03 17.23
C TYR A 153 11.83 16.12 16.19
N TYR A 154 12.42 15.77 15.05
CA TYR A 154 12.33 16.63 13.87
C TYR A 154 10.87 16.66 13.45
N GLN A 155 10.19 17.76 13.78
CA GLN A 155 8.92 18.07 13.14
C GLN A 155 9.24 18.48 11.71
N GLU A 156 9.53 17.53 10.83
CA GLU A 156 9.25 17.78 9.42
C GLU A 156 7.76 18.07 9.34
N SER A 157 7.44 19.31 8.95
CA SER A 157 6.07 19.71 8.72
C SER A 157 5.51 18.77 7.65
N ILE A 158 4.62 17.86 8.06
CA ILE A 158 3.81 17.09 7.14
C ILE A 158 3.10 18.12 6.27
N GLU A 159 3.53 18.29 5.01
CA GLU A 159 2.91 19.25 4.12
C GLU A 159 1.43 18.90 3.99
N PRO A 160 0.52 19.73 4.52
CA PRO A 160 -0.89 19.47 4.39
C PRO A 160 -1.25 19.59 2.91
N LEU A 161 -2.18 18.75 2.44
CA LEU A 161 -2.64 18.83 1.06
C LEU A 161 -3.05 20.25 0.69
N SER A 162 -2.59 20.69 -0.47
CA SER A 162 -2.93 21.97 -1.05
C SER A 162 -4.44 22.11 -1.27
N ALA A 163 -4.93 23.34 -1.35
CA ALA A 163 -6.34 23.59 -1.66
C ALA A 163 -6.76 22.99 -3.01
N ILE A 164 -5.82 22.89 -3.96
CA ILE A 164 -6.02 22.31 -5.29
C ILE A 164 -6.16 20.79 -5.19
N GLU A 165 -5.26 20.10 -4.48
CA GLU A 165 -5.35 18.65 -4.27
C GLU A 165 -6.65 18.28 -3.53
N LYS A 166 -7.02 19.03 -2.49
CA LYS A 166 -8.29 18.83 -1.77
C LYS A 166 -9.52 19.01 -2.67
N LYS A 167 -9.46 19.96 -3.61
CA LYS A 167 -10.53 20.18 -4.58
C LYS A 167 -10.56 19.09 -5.66
N GLY A 168 -9.40 18.64 -6.10
CA GLY A 168 -9.24 17.55 -7.06
C GLY A 168 -9.77 16.21 -6.53
N LEU A 169 -9.51 15.89 -5.26
CA LEU A 169 -10.00 14.66 -4.62
C LEU A 169 -11.51 14.62 -4.39
N LYS A 170 -12.22 15.74 -4.51
CA LYS A 170 -13.68 15.83 -4.31
C LYS A 170 -14.47 15.79 -5.62
N ARG A 171 -13.80 15.89 -6.77
CA ARG A 171 -14.42 15.97 -8.10
C ARG A 171 -14.16 14.68 -8.86
#